data_AF-A0A7K4BK22-F1
#
_entry.id   AF-A0A7K4BK22-F1
#
_cell.length_a   1.000
_cell.length_b   1.000
_cell.length_c   1.000
_cell.angle_alpha   90.00
_cell.angle_beta   90.00
_cell.angle_gamma   90.00
#
_symmetry.space_group_name_H-M   'P 1'
#
loop_
_entity.id
_entity.type
_entity.pdbx_description
1 polymer ?
#
loop_
_entity_poly.entity_id
_entity_poly.type
_entity_poly.pdbx_seq_one_letter_code
_entity_poly.pdbx_strand_id
1 'polypeptide(L)'
;MLQNTFLFLPGIGKKSEEDLWINDILDWDQLILSLDRKYTSKTRQDIFRDHLFSAQEALRKRDVSYFAERIPQNQYWRLYKDFLDTTVFLDIETTGLSTYYDVITVIGTYDGKNTELFVKDNNLEEIQDYLEQFEILVTFNGKLFDVPFIQRTFPKIRIPPVHIDLRFLLKSIGISGPLKVVEKKMNIARDADITDIDGREAAVLWSRFVKGDDDALRDLIAYNISDTVNLKKLMDICYATKIKREILPKLQNTTIQQTLFGPSRRELLGGYQPKTEIVNPDVAINSKGPALEIFCNNKRLLSIQRKRIQKTEIKITNLLGRIESHDRKPLCVGIDLTGSERRASGVCVLSGKHVDLRLIKSDEDIIRTVERAEPEIISIDSPLSLPEGRCCVSDDCGCRQFGIMRECERILKRRGINVYPCLIQSMQRLTQRGIYLTETFEDAGYEVIESYPGAAQDILRFPRKRIDLRELESDLMDMGVTPHCDRDPITHDQIDALTSALVGYFFLAKQYEAIGNVEEGYLIIPDLERSDVK
;
A
#
# COMPACT_ATOMS: atom_id res chain seq x y z
N MET A 1 8.42 19.57 -23.83
CA MET A 1 9.00 18.51 -24.69
C MET A 1 7.98 17.97 -25.69
N LEU A 2 6.69 18.22 -25.48
CA LEU A 2 5.62 17.70 -26.31
C LEU A 2 5.74 18.14 -27.78
N GLN A 3 5.98 19.43 -28.02
CA GLN A 3 6.14 19.96 -29.38
C GLN A 3 7.40 19.44 -30.09
N ASN A 4 8.32 18.83 -29.35
CA ASN A 4 9.56 18.26 -29.90
C ASN A 4 9.50 16.73 -30.07
N THR A 5 8.37 16.10 -29.73
CA THR A 5 8.19 14.66 -29.96
C THR A 5 7.29 14.40 -31.14
N PHE A 6 7.60 13.35 -31.88
CA PHE A 6 6.86 12.89 -33.05
C PHE A 6 6.25 11.49 -32.84
N LEU A 7 6.40 10.92 -31.64
CA LEU A 7 5.94 9.56 -31.31
C LEU A 7 4.42 9.38 -31.37
N PHE A 8 3.65 10.48 -31.39
CA PHE A 8 2.20 10.43 -31.58
C PHE A 8 1.80 10.21 -33.05
N LEU A 9 2.75 10.36 -34.00
CA LEU A 9 2.50 10.16 -35.42
C LEU A 9 2.53 8.67 -35.78
N PRO A 10 1.59 8.19 -36.62
CA PRO A 10 1.56 6.80 -37.03
C PRO A 10 2.83 6.41 -37.78
N GLY A 11 3.45 5.30 -37.38
CA GLY A 11 4.67 4.79 -38.01
C GLY A 11 5.96 5.53 -37.63
N ILE A 12 5.92 6.47 -36.68
CA ILE A 12 7.12 7.10 -36.11
C ILE A 12 7.45 6.46 -34.76
N GLY A 13 8.49 5.63 -34.76
CA GLY A 13 9.09 5.10 -33.53
C GLY A 13 10.29 5.94 -33.06
N LYS A 14 10.90 5.54 -31.94
CA LYS A 14 12.07 6.24 -31.36
C LYS A 14 13.19 6.50 -32.38
N LYS A 15 13.58 5.49 -33.16
CA LYS A 15 14.63 5.64 -34.19
C LYS A 15 14.26 6.66 -35.28
N SER A 16 12.99 6.68 -35.70
CA SER A 16 12.52 7.63 -36.72
C SER A 16 12.42 9.06 -36.17
N GLU A 17 12.01 9.22 -34.92
CA GLU A 17 12.06 10.51 -34.21
C GLU A 17 13.51 11.02 -34.08
N GLU A 18 14.44 10.15 -33.75
CA GLU A 18 15.86 10.48 -33.68
C GLU A 18 16.43 10.93 -35.04
N ASP A 19 16.05 10.24 -36.13
CA ASP A 19 16.41 10.66 -37.48
C ASP A 19 15.82 12.05 -37.83
N LEU A 20 14.59 12.35 -37.41
CA LEU A 20 14.03 13.70 -37.60
C LEU A 20 14.89 14.75 -36.91
N TRP A 21 15.26 14.52 -35.65
CA TRP A 21 16.09 15.46 -34.91
C TRP A 21 17.49 15.63 -35.51
N ILE A 22 18.12 14.53 -35.94
CA ILE A 22 19.44 14.55 -36.60
C ILE A 22 19.42 15.44 -37.85
N ASN A 23 18.31 15.46 -38.58
CA ASN A 23 18.11 16.25 -39.80
C ASN A 23 17.51 17.65 -39.53
N ASP A 24 17.69 18.21 -38.33
CA ASP A 24 17.20 19.54 -37.93
C ASP A 24 15.67 19.70 -38.06
N ILE A 25 14.90 18.61 -37.95
CA ILE A 25 13.43 18.66 -37.81
C ILE A 25 13.09 18.45 -36.34
N LEU A 26 12.86 19.56 -35.66
CA LEU A 26 12.98 19.68 -34.22
C LEU A 26 11.65 19.89 -33.49
N ASP A 27 10.66 20.39 -34.23
CA ASP A 27 9.32 20.67 -33.75
C ASP A 27 8.28 20.37 -34.83
N TRP A 28 7.01 20.54 -34.47
CA TRP A 28 5.89 20.26 -35.35
C TRP A 28 5.86 21.16 -36.59
N ASP A 29 6.20 22.45 -36.45
CA ASP A 29 6.17 23.41 -37.55
C ASP A 29 7.26 23.12 -38.60
N GLN A 30 8.46 22.77 -38.14
CA GLN A 30 9.55 22.35 -39.02
C GLN A 30 9.22 21.03 -39.73
N LEU A 31 8.55 20.11 -39.05
CA LEU A 31 8.08 18.90 -39.71
C LEU A 31 7.08 19.25 -40.82
N ILE A 32 6.07 20.09 -40.55
CA ILE A 32 5.10 20.55 -41.54
C ILE A 32 5.79 21.14 -42.77
N LEU A 33 6.76 22.04 -42.57
CA LEU A 33 7.49 22.70 -43.66
C LEU A 33 8.39 21.74 -44.48
N SER A 34 8.79 20.60 -43.90
CA SER A 34 9.68 19.64 -44.54
C SER A 34 8.98 18.42 -45.15
N LEU A 35 7.66 18.25 -44.94
CA LEU A 35 6.91 17.06 -45.38
C LEU A 35 7.06 16.77 -46.88
N ASP A 36 6.90 17.79 -47.72
CA ASP A 36 6.93 17.63 -49.18
C ASP A 36 8.32 17.25 -49.71
N ARG A 37 9.37 17.62 -48.98
CA ARG A 37 10.76 17.29 -49.31
C ARG A 37 11.19 15.94 -48.73
N LYS A 38 10.71 15.59 -47.53
CA LYS A 38 11.16 14.39 -46.79
C LYS A 38 10.41 13.12 -47.18
N TYR A 39 9.13 13.23 -47.55
CA TYR A 39 8.30 12.06 -47.86
C TYR A 39 7.81 12.12 -49.30
N THR A 40 7.97 11.04 -50.05
CA THR A 40 7.50 10.96 -51.45
C THR A 40 6.01 10.59 -51.57
N SER A 41 5.45 9.89 -50.58
CA SER A 41 4.04 9.48 -50.57
C SER A 41 3.13 10.64 -50.16
N LYS A 42 2.29 11.10 -51.09
CA LYS A 42 1.30 12.16 -50.82
C LYS A 42 0.34 11.78 -49.69
N THR A 43 -0.15 10.54 -49.69
CA THR A 43 -1.00 10.00 -48.62
C THR A 43 -0.34 10.11 -47.25
N ARG A 44 0.94 9.76 -47.13
CA ARG A 44 1.68 9.88 -45.85
C ARG A 44 1.85 11.34 -45.42
N GLN A 45 2.15 12.23 -46.36
CA GLN A 45 2.23 13.66 -46.08
C GLN A 45 0.90 14.20 -45.55
N ASP A 46 -0.22 13.86 -46.18
CA ASP A 46 -1.56 14.32 -45.81
C ASP A 46 -1.92 13.80 -44.41
N ILE A 47 -1.73 12.51 -44.13
CA ILE A 47 -1.92 11.91 -42.80
C ILE A 47 -1.08 12.65 -41.74
N PHE A 48 0.19 12.95 -42.02
CA PHE A 48 1.05 13.65 -41.07
C PHE A 48 0.59 15.09 -40.83
N ARG A 49 0.17 15.82 -41.88
CA ARG A 49 -0.41 17.17 -41.71
C ARG A 49 -1.65 17.12 -40.82
N ASP A 50 -2.55 16.17 -41.05
CA ASP A 50 -3.79 16.04 -40.27
C ASP A 50 -3.53 15.75 -38.79
N HIS A 51 -2.59 14.85 -38.50
CA HIS A 51 -2.18 14.56 -37.12
C HIS A 51 -1.45 15.72 -36.44
N LEU A 52 -0.60 16.44 -37.17
CA LEU A 52 0.09 17.62 -36.64
C LEU A 52 -0.89 18.76 -36.33
N PHE A 53 -1.85 19.01 -37.22
CA PHE A 53 -2.93 19.97 -36.99
C PHE A 53 -3.80 19.57 -35.80
N SER A 54 -4.17 18.29 -35.72
CA SER A 54 -4.93 17.75 -34.59
C SER A 54 -4.16 17.87 -33.26
N ALA A 55 -2.85 17.66 -33.28
CA ALA A 55 -1.98 17.83 -32.12
C ALA A 55 -1.88 19.30 -31.68
N GLN A 56 -1.77 20.23 -32.62
CA GLN A 56 -1.80 21.67 -32.33
C GLN A 56 -3.14 22.09 -31.71
N GLU A 57 -4.25 21.63 -32.27
CA GLU A 57 -5.59 21.90 -31.72
C GLU A 57 -5.80 21.27 -30.35
N ALA A 58 -5.35 20.03 -30.14
CA ALA A 58 -5.41 19.35 -28.85
C ALA A 58 -4.59 20.10 -27.79
N LEU A 59 -3.36 20.51 -28.12
CA LEU A 59 -2.52 21.31 -27.23
C LEU A 59 -3.20 22.65 -26.88
N ARG A 60 -3.77 23.35 -27.86
CA ARG A 60 -4.49 24.61 -27.68
C ARG A 60 -5.72 24.46 -26.78
N LYS A 61 -6.44 23.34 -26.91
CA LYS A 61 -7.63 23.00 -26.10
C LYS A 61 -7.30 22.34 -24.77
N ARG A 62 -6.01 22.09 -24.48
CA ARG A 62 -5.55 21.35 -23.30
C ARG A 62 -6.06 19.91 -23.26
N ASP A 63 -6.40 19.33 -24.41
CA ASP A 63 -6.84 17.94 -24.51
C ASP A 63 -5.63 17.00 -24.44
N VAL A 64 -5.31 16.55 -23.23
CA VAL A 64 -4.20 15.61 -23.02
C VAL A 64 -4.56 14.19 -23.51
N SER A 65 -5.85 13.86 -23.60
CA SER A 65 -6.33 12.51 -23.94
C SER A 65 -5.91 12.13 -25.35
N TYR A 66 -5.91 13.10 -26.28
CA TYR A 66 -5.35 12.94 -27.63
C TYR A 66 -3.92 12.36 -27.60
N PHE A 67 -3.07 12.86 -26.69
CA PHE A 67 -1.68 12.44 -26.56
C PHE A 67 -1.55 11.14 -25.77
N ALA A 68 -2.35 10.94 -24.73
CA ALA A 68 -2.35 9.72 -23.92
C ALA A 68 -2.63 8.47 -24.78
N GLU A 69 -3.56 8.58 -25.73
CA GLU A 69 -3.90 7.48 -26.65
C GLU A 69 -2.81 7.13 -27.66
N ARG A 70 -1.89 8.07 -27.95
CA ARG A 70 -0.96 7.98 -29.09
C ARG A 70 0.50 7.88 -28.68
N ILE A 71 0.86 8.39 -27.50
CA ILE A 71 2.23 8.35 -26.98
C ILE A 71 2.39 7.14 -26.06
N PRO A 72 3.46 6.34 -26.18
CA PRO A 72 3.69 5.24 -25.25
C PRO A 72 3.78 5.73 -23.80
N GLN A 73 3.17 5.01 -22.84
CA GLN A 73 3.11 5.43 -21.43
C GLN A 73 4.49 5.75 -20.81
N ASN A 74 5.55 5.04 -21.21
CA ASN A 74 6.91 5.31 -20.73
C ASN A 74 7.52 6.61 -21.28
N GLN A 75 6.80 7.34 -22.13
CA GLN A 75 7.14 8.66 -22.68
C GLN A 75 6.21 9.77 -22.17
N TYR A 76 5.24 9.47 -21.30
CA TYR A 76 4.32 10.48 -20.73
C TYR A 76 5.04 11.62 -20.01
N TRP A 77 6.25 11.39 -19.50
CA TRP A 77 7.09 12.44 -18.92
C TRP A 77 7.34 13.64 -19.87
N ARG A 78 7.22 13.45 -21.19
CA ARG A 78 7.41 14.52 -22.18
C ARG A 78 6.29 15.57 -22.16
N LEU A 79 5.11 15.22 -21.64
CA LEU A 79 3.95 16.11 -21.54
C LEU A 79 4.02 17.01 -20.30
N TYR A 80 4.75 16.58 -19.27
CA TYR A 80 4.76 17.20 -17.94
C TYR A 80 4.93 18.72 -17.93
N LYS A 81 5.95 19.26 -18.62
CA LYS A 81 6.19 20.72 -18.62
C LYS A 81 5.13 21.51 -19.39
N ASP A 82 4.57 20.91 -20.43
CA ASP A 82 3.55 21.54 -21.27
C ASP A 82 2.18 21.58 -20.56
N PHE A 83 1.98 20.73 -19.54
CA PHE A 83 0.74 20.61 -18.75
C PHE A 83 0.95 20.82 -17.24
N LEU A 84 1.94 21.64 -16.86
CA LEU A 84 2.33 21.80 -15.45
C LEU A 84 1.18 22.35 -14.57
N ASP A 85 0.37 23.25 -15.12
CA ASP A 85 -0.78 23.89 -14.48
C ASP A 85 -1.98 22.97 -14.28
N THR A 86 -2.03 21.81 -14.95
CA THR A 86 -3.04 20.77 -14.77
C THR A 86 -2.42 19.44 -14.32
N THR A 87 -1.26 19.51 -13.65
CA THR A 87 -0.61 18.36 -13.03
C THR A 87 -0.83 18.36 -11.52
N VAL A 88 -1.24 17.22 -10.97
CA VAL A 88 -1.34 16.99 -9.52
C VAL A 88 -0.37 15.88 -9.08
N PHE A 89 0.32 16.14 -7.98
CA PHE A 89 1.11 15.16 -7.24
C PHE A 89 0.24 14.60 -6.13
N LEU A 90 0.20 13.28 -5.96
CA LEU A 90 -0.69 12.63 -5.00
C LEU A 90 0.03 11.51 -4.26
N ASP A 91 -0.26 11.40 -2.98
CA ASP A 91 0.17 10.32 -2.09
C ASP A 91 -0.95 9.98 -1.08
N ILE A 92 -1.12 8.70 -0.74
CA ILE A 92 -2.14 8.24 0.22
C ILE A 92 -1.54 7.60 1.46
N GLU A 93 -2.23 7.79 2.58
CA GLU A 93 -2.07 7.00 3.80
C GLU A 93 -3.27 6.09 4.00
N THR A 94 -3.02 4.90 4.54
CA THR A 94 -4.01 3.83 4.70
C THR A 94 -3.88 3.18 6.07
N THR A 95 -4.89 2.41 6.49
CA THR A 95 -4.80 1.61 7.73
C THR A 95 -3.87 0.41 7.59
N GLY A 96 -3.44 0.08 6.37
CA GLY A 96 -2.62 -1.08 6.04
C GLY A 96 -2.50 -1.29 4.54
N LEU A 97 -1.95 -2.42 4.10
CA LEU A 97 -1.55 -2.63 2.70
C LEU A 97 -2.59 -3.36 1.85
N SER A 98 -3.68 -3.85 2.43
CA SER A 98 -4.70 -4.62 1.74
C SER A 98 -5.80 -3.73 1.18
N THR A 99 -5.95 -3.67 -0.14
CA THR A 99 -7.13 -3.02 -0.76
C THR A 99 -8.46 -3.72 -0.43
N TYR A 100 -8.41 -4.90 0.20
CA TYR A 100 -9.60 -5.64 0.60
C TYR A 100 -10.06 -5.30 2.02
N TYR A 101 -9.12 -5.21 2.97
CA TYR A 101 -9.41 -5.02 4.39
C TYR A 101 -9.12 -3.59 4.89
N ASP A 102 -8.18 -2.90 4.25
CA ASP A 102 -7.74 -1.57 4.66
C ASP A 102 -8.46 -0.46 3.91
N VAL A 103 -8.48 0.71 4.56
CA VAL A 103 -9.14 1.92 4.04
C VAL A 103 -8.14 3.07 3.98
N ILE A 104 -8.42 4.02 3.08
CA ILE A 104 -7.69 5.27 2.99
C ILE A 104 -8.01 6.14 4.22
N THR A 105 -6.98 6.66 4.86
CA THR A 105 -7.09 7.56 6.03
C THR A 105 -6.86 9.01 5.62
N VAL A 106 -5.84 9.27 4.81
CA VAL A 106 -5.46 10.60 4.31
C VAL A 106 -5.07 10.51 2.83
N ILE A 107 -5.47 11.50 2.04
CA ILE A 107 -4.92 11.74 0.70
C ILE A 107 -4.32 13.14 0.70
N GLY A 108 -3.04 13.21 0.40
CA GLY A 108 -2.30 14.45 0.17
C GLY A 108 -2.21 14.75 -1.31
N THR A 109 -2.42 16.01 -1.66
CA THR A 109 -2.25 16.48 -3.03
C THR A 109 -1.46 17.77 -3.10
N TYR A 110 -0.70 17.97 -4.18
CA TYR A 110 0.04 19.19 -4.44
C TYR A 110 -0.06 19.52 -5.93
N ASP A 111 -0.52 20.71 -6.28
CA ASP A 111 -0.67 21.17 -7.68
C ASP A 111 0.58 21.93 -8.20
N GLY A 112 1.64 21.98 -7.39
CA GLY A 112 2.83 22.80 -7.64
C GLY A 112 2.81 24.18 -7.01
N LYS A 113 1.68 24.57 -6.38
CA LYS A 113 1.49 25.84 -5.65
C LYS A 113 0.87 25.62 -4.28
N ASN A 114 -0.23 24.87 -4.22
CA ASN A 114 -1.03 24.61 -3.02
C ASN A 114 -1.05 23.12 -2.71
N THR A 115 -1.10 22.84 -1.41
CA THR A 115 -1.41 21.52 -0.87
C THR A 115 -2.88 21.47 -0.47
N GLU A 116 -3.57 20.42 -0.87
CA GLU A 116 -4.93 20.09 -0.41
C GLU A 116 -4.92 18.70 0.26
N LEU A 117 -5.71 18.55 1.33
CA LEU A 117 -5.78 17.34 2.14
C LEU A 117 -7.21 16.81 2.20
N PHE A 118 -7.34 15.49 2.09
CA PHE A 118 -8.63 14.80 2.19
C PHE A 118 -8.52 13.72 3.26
N VAL A 119 -9.36 13.80 4.30
CA VAL A 119 -9.27 12.93 5.48
C VAL A 119 -10.54 12.09 5.63
N LYS A 120 -10.36 10.81 5.97
CA LYS A 120 -11.44 9.85 6.24
C LYS A 120 -12.44 10.39 7.26
N ASP A 121 -13.72 10.14 7.02
CA ASP A 121 -14.87 10.61 7.82
C ASP A 121 -14.98 12.13 7.95
N ASN A 122 -14.26 12.88 7.10
CA ASN A 122 -14.31 14.33 7.03
C ASN A 122 -14.67 14.80 5.61
N ASN A 123 -13.69 14.90 4.71
CA ASN A 123 -13.84 15.41 3.35
C ASN A 123 -13.27 14.46 2.30
N LEU A 124 -13.00 13.20 2.65
CA LEU A 124 -12.36 12.22 1.75
C LEU A 124 -13.05 12.10 0.38
N GLU A 125 -14.38 12.18 0.34
CA GLU A 125 -15.17 12.02 -0.89
C GLU A 125 -14.97 13.15 -1.92
N GLU A 126 -14.54 14.33 -1.47
CA GLU A 126 -14.28 15.51 -2.31
C GLU A 126 -13.10 15.31 -3.27
N ILE A 127 -12.29 14.26 -3.06
CA ILE A 127 -11.19 13.90 -3.97
C ILE A 127 -11.67 13.62 -5.40
N GLN A 128 -12.91 13.13 -5.57
CA GLN A 128 -13.46 12.81 -6.88
C GLN A 128 -13.58 14.07 -7.74
N ASP A 129 -14.23 15.12 -7.21
CA ASP A 129 -14.38 16.41 -7.90
C ASP A 129 -13.04 17.15 -8.03
N TYR A 130 -12.14 16.97 -7.06
CA TYR A 130 -10.82 17.56 -7.11
C TYR A 130 -9.96 17.00 -8.26
N LEU A 131 -9.92 15.68 -8.42
CA LEU A 131 -9.10 15.05 -9.46
C LEU A 131 -9.59 15.33 -10.89
N GLU A 132 -10.88 15.64 -11.08
CA GLU A 132 -11.43 16.02 -12.40
C GLU A 132 -10.84 17.31 -12.97
N GLN A 133 -10.20 18.14 -12.14
CA GLN A 133 -9.57 19.40 -12.56
C GLN A 133 -8.19 19.18 -13.22
N PHE A 134 -7.65 17.96 -13.15
CA PHE A 134 -6.28 17.65 -13.57
C PHE A 134 -6.22 16.69 -14.75
N GLU A 135 -5.21 16.91 -15.59
CA GLU A 135 -4.95 16.13 -16.80
C GLU A 135 -3.79 15.14 -16.60
N ILE A 136 -2.89 15.45 -15.66
CA ILE A 136 -1.74 14.61 -15.31
C ILE A 136 -1.74 14.30 -13.81
N LEU A 137 -1.71 13.01 -13.49
CA LEU A 137 -1.47 12.48 -12.16
C LEU A 137 0.00 12.03 -12.04
N VAL A 138 0.69 12.48 -10.98
CA VAL A 138 2.04 12.01 -10.63
C VAL A 138 2.02 11.39 -9.25
N THR A 139 2.49 10.15 -9.13
CA THR A 139 2.59 9.42 -7.85
C THR A 139 3.92 8.70 -7.73
N PHE A 140 4.23 8.14 -6.57
CA PHE A 140 5.31 7.16 -6.40
C PHE A 140 4.74 5.79 -6.07
N ASN A 141 4.93 4.80 -6.94
CA ASN A 141 4.33 3.46 -6.80
C ASN A 141 2.79 3.41 -6.91
N GLY A 142 2.13 4.51 -7.27
CA GLY A 142 0.66 4.54 -7.28
C GLY A 142 -0.02 3.74 -8.38
N LYS A 143 0.68 3.23 -9.39
CA LYS A 143 0.06 2.23 -10.31
C LYS A 143 -0.26 0.92 -9.60
N LEU A 144 0.49 0.59 -8.56
CA LEU A 144 0.38 -0.68 -7.84
C LEU A 144 -0.26 -0.52 -6.46
N PHE A 145 -0.43 0.70 -5.96
CA PHE A 145 -0.91 0.98 -4.61
C PHE A 145 -1.98 2.08 -4.59
N ASP A 146 -1.61 3.36 -4.75
CA ASP A 146 -2.51 4.50 -4.58
C ASP A 146 -3.77 4.42 -5.44
N VAL A 147 -3.61 4.26 -6.76
CA VAL A 147 -4.73 4.24 -7.71
C VAL A 147 -5.67 3.04 -7.46
N PRO A 148 -5.17 1.80 -7.28
CA PRO A 148 -6.01 0.68 -6.85
C PRO A 148 -6.82 0.94 -5.57
N PHE A 149 -6.22 1.54 -4.54
CA PHE A 149 -6.93 1.91 -3.31
C PHE A 149 -8.03 2.93 -3.60
N ILE A 150 -7.69 4.02 -4.30
CA ILE A 150 -8.63 5.10 -4.64
C ILE A 150 -9.79 4.58 -5.48
N GLN A 151 -9.55 3.75 -6.49
CA GLN A 151 -10.60 3.16 -7.34
C GLN A 151 -11.47 2.15 -6.58
N ARG A 152 -10.89 1.43 -5.61
CA ARG A 152 -11.66 0.52 -4.75
C ARG A 152 -12.58 1.30 -3.82
N THR A 153 -12.09 2.39 -3.22
CA THR A 153 -12.87 3.27 -2.34
C THR A 153 -13.91 4.06 -3.12
N PHE A 154 -13.57 4.53 -4.32
CA PHE A 154 -14.41 5.35 -5.19
C PHE A 154 -14.53 4.71 -6.59
N PRO A 155 -15.43 3.73 -6.81
CA PRO A 155 -15.52 3.00 -8.08
C PRO A 155 -15.84 3.85 -9.32
N LYS A 156 -16.37 5.06 -9.12
CA LYS A 156 -16.74 5.99 -10.20
C LYS A 156 -15.70 7.09 -10.42
N ILE A 157 -14.60 7.10 -9.67
CA ILE A 157 -13.61 8.17 -9.76
C ILE A 157 -12.95 8.21 -11.14
N ARG A 158 -12.85 9.42 -11.70
CA ARG A 158 -12.08 9.67 -12.92
C ARG A 158 -10.63 9.94 -12.56
N ILE A 159 -9.76 8.99 -12.86
CA ILE A 159 -8.31 9.19 -12.76
C ILE A 159 -7.85 10.04 -13.96
N PRO A 160 -6.96 11.03 -13.76
CA PRO A 160 -6.40 11.80 -14.88
C PRO A 160 -5.83 10.88 -15.97
N PRO A 161 -6.11 11.19 -17.26
CA PRO A 161 -5.79 10.29 -18.39
C PRO A 161 -4.29 10.00 -18.55
N VAL A 162 -3.43 10.88 -18.05
CA VAL A 162 -1.97 10.66 -18.01
C VAL A 162 -1.54 10.40 -16.58
N HIS A 163 -1.07 9.17 -16.32
CA HIS A 163 -0.48 8.80 -15.03
C HIS A 163 1.02 8.52 -15.15
N ILE A 164 1.83 9.39 -14.55
CA ILE A 164 3.29 9.27 -14.44
C ILE A 164 3.63 8.72 -13.06
N ASP A 165 3.95 7.44 -13.00
CA ASP A 165 4.45 6.82 -11.77
C ASP A 165 5.99 6.91 -11.70
N LEU A 166 6.47 7.68 -10.73
CA LEU A 166 7.88 7.97 -10.53
C LEU A 166 8.71 6.73 -10.21
N ARG A 167 8.13 5.68 -9.60
CA ARG A 167 8.85 4.41 -9.35
C ARG A 167 9.39 3.83 -10.65
N PHE A 168 8.58 3.82 -11.71
CA PHE A 168 8.97 3.28 -13.01
C PHE A 168 9.81 4.28 -13.80
N LEU A 169 9.47 5.56 -13.73
CA LEU A 169 10.21 6.60 -14.44
C LEU A 169 11.65 6.70 -13.92
N LEU A 170 11.87 6.71 -12.60
CA LEU A 170 13.19 6.70 -11.99
C LEU A 170 13.97 5.41 -12.29
N LYS A 171 13.29 4.26 -12.30
CA LYS A 171 13.93 2.99 -12.67
C LYS A 171 14.53 3.05 -14.07
N SER A 172 13.88 3.74 -15.00
CA SER A 172 14.37 3.89 -16.37
C SER A 172 15.64 4.75 -16.50
N ILE A 173 16.03 5.49 -15.46
CA ILE A 173 17.32 6.20 -15.38
C ILE A 173 18.30 5.52 -14.39
N GLY A 174 18.01 4.29 -13.97
CA GLY A 174 18.86 3.48 -13.09
C GLY A 174 18.67 3.73 -11.59
N ILE A 175 17.59 4.40 -11.18
CA ILE A 175 17.32 4.72 -9.77
C ILE A 175 16.13 3.88 -9.27
N SER A 176 16.34 3.13 -8.21
CA SER A 176 15.31 2.29 -7.57
C SER A 176 15.47 2.24 -6.06
N GLY A 177 14.37 1.89 -5.40
CA GLY A 177 14.25 1.74 -3.94
C GLY A 177 12.93 2.33 -3.44
N PRO A 178 12.68 2.26 -2.12
CA PRO A 178 11.62 3.04 -1.46
C PRO A 178 11.81 4.56 -1.67
N LEU A 179 10.73 5.33 -1.53
CA LEU A 179 10.72 6.79 -1.77
C LEU A 179 11.83 7.51 -0.98
N LYS A 180 11.90 7.28 0.33
CA LYS A 180 12.96 7.83 1.20
C LYS A 180 14.38 7.55 0.71
N VAL A 181 14.63 6.34 0.22
CA VAL A 181 15.95 5.94 -0.30
C VAL A 181 16.24 6.66 -1.62
N VAL A 182 15.23 6.82 -2.47
CA VAL A 182 15.34 7.57 -3.73
C VAL A 182 15.63 9.05 -3.44
N GLU A 183 14.89 9.68 -2.55
CA GLU A 183 15.08 11.09 -2.19
C GLU A 183 16.47 11.35 -1.64
N LYS A 184 16.96 10.50 -0.74
CA LYS A 184 18.33 10.58 -0.22
C LYS A 184 19.37 10.46 -1.33
N LYS A 185 19.20 9.53 -2.28
CA LYS A 185 20.08 9.40 -3.45
C LYS A 185 20.06 10.64 -4.35
N MET A 186 18.98 11.41 -4.29
CA MET A 186 18.75 12.61 -5.09
C MET A 186 19.02 13.91 -4.31
N ASN A 187 19.60 13.81 -3.12
CA ASN A 187 19.89 14.93 -2.21
C ASN A 187 18.66 15.79 -1.89
N ILE A 188 17.47 15.16 -1.83
CA ILE A 188 16.27 15.80 -1.31
C ILE A 188 16.30 15.60 0.20
N ALA A 189 16.50 16.69 0.94
CA ALA A 189 16.48 16.70 2.39
C ALA A 189 15.04 16.61 2.92
N ARG A 190 14.85 15.79 3.95
CA ARG A 190 13.66 15.75 4.81
C ARG A 190 14.01 16.38 6.16
N ASP A 191 13.00 16.80 6.91
CA ASP A 191 13.20 17.13 8.32
C ASP A 191 13.60 15.88 9.12
N ALA A 192 14.47 16.06 10.12
CA ALA A 192 14.95 15.03 11.02
C ALA A 192 13.80 14.31 11.76
N ASP A 193 12.74 15.04 12.11
CA ASP A 193 11.59 14.49 12.86
C ASP A 193 10.65 13.65 11.97
N ILE A 194 10.69 13.84 10.65
CA ILE A 194 9.88 13.09 9.65
C ILE A 194 10.68 11.91 9.07
N THR A 195 11.99 11.82 9.34
CA THR A 195 12.87 10.82 8.71
C THR A 195 12.55 9.38 9.09
N ASP A 196 11.97 9.15 10.27
CA ASP A 196 11.74 7.80 10.78
C ASP A 196 10.40 7.21 10.29
N ILE A 197 9.33 8.02 10.20
CA ILE A 197 7.95 7.58 9.85
C ILE A 197 7.86 6.87 8.50
N ASP A 198 7.70 5.55 8.44
CA ASP A 198 7.38 4.81 7.21
C ASP A 198 5.87 4.56 7.00
N GLY A 199 5.47 3.98 5.87
CA GLY A 199 4.04 3.75 5.56
C GLY A 199 3.32 2.78 6.52
N ARG A 200 4.04 1.98 7.30
CA ARG A 200 3.43 1.16 8.37
C ARG A 200 3.28 1.95 9.66
N GLU A 201 4.24 2.82 9.96
CA GLU A 201 4.14 3.75 11.08
C GLU A 201 3.03 4.79 10.86
N ALA A 202 2.74 5.18 9.61
CA ALA A 202 1.61 6.03 9.27
C ALA A 202 0.25 5.44 9.73
N ALA A 203 0.05 4.13 9.61
CA ALA A 203 -1.14 3.45 10.11
C ALA A 203 -1.24 3.52 11.66
N VAL A 204 -0.10 3.41 12.36
CA VAL A 204 -0.02 3.55 13.82
C VAL A 204 -0.38 4.98 14.25
N LEU A 205 0.12 5.99 13.54
CA LEU A 205 -0.19 7.40 13.80
C LEU A 205 -1.70 7.67 13.67
N TRP A 206 -2.35 7.10 12.65
CA TRP A 206 -3.80 7.17 12.52
C TRP A 206 -4.53 6.51 13.71
N SER A 207 -4.10 5.32 14.12
CA SER A 207 -4.69 4.62 15.28
C SER A 207 -4.59 5.46 16.57
N ARG A 208 -3.40 5.99 16.86
CA ARG A 208 -3.16 6.88 18.01
C ARG A 208 -4.04 8.14 17.96
N PHE A 209 -4.17 8.76 16.79
CA PHE A 209 -5.09 9.89 16.59
C PHE A 209 -6.53 9.53 16.92
N VAL A 210 -7.02 8.40 16.40
CA VAL A 210 -8.36 7.90 16.67
C VAL A 210 -8.54 7.65 18.18
N LYS A 211 -7.49 7.27 18.91
CA LYS A 211 -7.50 7.11 20.38
C LYS A 211 -7.44 8.42 21.17
N GLY A 212 -7.02 9.52 20.55
CA GLY A 212 -7.09 10.86 21.12
C GLY A 212 -5.82 11.70 20.96
N ASP A 213 -4.76 11.12 20.42
CA ASP A 213 -3.44 11.74 20.28
C ASP A 213 -3.37 12.68 19.07
N ASP A 214 -3.48 13.99 19.32
CA ASP A 214 -3.43 15.00 18.25
C ASP A 214 -2.03 15.17 17.65
N ASP A 215 -0.96 14.89 18.41
CA ASP A 215 0.40 14.96 17.89
C ASP A 215 0.64 13.87 16.84
N ALA A 216 0.03 12.69 17.02
CA ALA A 216 0.07 11.64 16.01
C ALA A 216 -0.58 12.08 14.68
N LEU A 217 -1.70 12.83 14.73
CA LEU A 217 -2.29 13.40 13.52
C LEU A 217 -1.40 14.46 12.88
N ARG A 218 -0.77 15.32 13.69
CA ARG A 218 0.18 16.34 13.21
C ARG A 218 1.32 15.68 12.44
N ASP A 219 1.91 14.63 13.00
CA ASP A 219 3.01 13.88 12.39
C ASP A 219 2.57 13.16 11.11
N LEU A 220 1.39 12.52 11.11
CA LEU A 220 0.82 11.87 9.93
C LEU A 220 0.63 12.84 8.76
N ILE A 221 0.06 14.02 9.04
CA ILE A 221 -0.16 15.05 8.03
C ILE A 221 1.17 15.62 7.54
N ALA A 222 2.11 15.92 8.45
CA ALA A 222 3.42 16.43 8.07
C ALA A 222 4.17 15.46 7.16
N TYR A 223 4.13 14.16 7.48
CA TYR A 223 4.69 13.09 6.67
C TYR A 223 4.08 13.06 5.26
N ASN A 224 2.75 12.96 5.16
CA ASN A 224 2.05 12.84 3.88
C ASN A 224 2.23 14.09 2.97
N ILE A 225 2.22 15.30 3.55
CA ILE A 225 2.52 16.53 2.81
C ILE A 225 3.96 16.51 2.28
N SER A 226 4.93 16.08 3.10
CA SER A 226 6.34 16.01 2.70
C SER A 226 6.50 15.08 1.48
N ASP A 227 5.91 13.89 1.54
CA ASP A 227 5.95 12.91 0.45
C ASP A 227 5.35 13.50 -0.83
N THR A 228 4.13 14.05 -0.73
CA THR A 228 3.41 14.65 -1.86
C THR A 228 4.19 15.78 -2.53
N VAL A 229 4.74 16.72 -1.76
CA VAL A 229 5.50 17.86 -2.31
C VAL A 229 6.83 17.41 -2.92
N ASN A 230 7.49 16.42 -2.32
CA ASN A 230 8.77 15.91 -2.82
C ASN A 230 8.63 15.18 -4.16
N LEU A 231 7.44 14.61 -4.48
CA LEU A 231 7.18 14.03 -5.79
C LEU A 231 7.44 15.04 -6.92
N LYS A 232 7.11 16.32 -6.74
CA LYS A 232 7.40 17.36 -7.74
C LYS A 232 8.90 17.53 -7.96
N LYS A 233 9.67 17.59 -6.87
CA LYS A 233 11.14 17.71 -6.94
C LYS A 233 11.73 16.52 -7.71
N LEU A 234 11.29 15.31 -7.39
CA LEU A 234 11.70 14.09 -8.09
C LEU A 234 11.32 14.11 -9.57
N MET A 235 10.10 14.54 -9.90
CA MET A 235 9.65 14.65 -11.28
C MET A 235 10.48 15.65 -12.08
N ASP A 236 10.76 16.83 -11.52
CA ASP A 236 11.60 17.86 -12.13
C ASP A 236 13.02 17.35 -12.39
N ILE A 237 13.66 16.70 -11.41
CA ILE A 237 15.01 16.12 -11.60
C ILE A 237 14.98 15.00 -12.64
N CYS A 238 13.96 14.13 -12.60
CA CYS A 238 13.86 13.03 -13.54
C CYS A 238 13.64 13.54 -14.97
N TYR A 239 12.80 14.55 -15.16
CA TYR A 239 12.58 15.22 -16.44
C TYR A 239 13.89 15.79 -17.02
N ALA A 240 14.65 16.54 -16.21
CA ALA A 240 15.93 17.10 -16.62
C ALA A 240 16.96 15.99 -16.96
N THR A 241 17.01 14.93 -16.15
CA THR A 241 17.91 13.79 -16.36
C THR A 241 17.57 13.04 -17.65
N LYS A 242 16.28 12.86 -17.95
CA LYS A 242 15.79 12.25 -19.19
C LYS A 242 16.20 13.05 -20.41
N ILE A 243 16.02 14.38 -20.39
CA ILE A 243 16.50 15.25 -21.47
C ILE A 243 18.01 15.08 -21.65
N LYS A 244 18.78 15.17 -20.56
CA LYS A 244 20.24 15.10 -20.59
C LYS A 244 20.77 13.76 -21.11
N ARG A 245 20.15 12.64 -20.73
CA ARG A 245 20.64 11.29 -21.05
C ARG A 245 20.04 10.70 -22.32
N GLU A 246 18.78 11.00 -22.63
CA GLU A 246 18.06 10.35 -23.73
C GLU A 246 17.83 11.23 -24.96
N ILE A 247 17.88 12.55 -24.83
CA ILE A 247 17.57 13.48 -25.94
C ILE A 247 18.84 14.13 -26.46
N LEU A 248 19.58 14.84 -25.60
CA LEU A 248 20.75 15.61 -26.04
C LEU A 248 21.85 14.81 -26.73
N PRO A 249 22.19 13.57 -26.31
CA PRO A 249 23.24 12.80 -26.99
C PRO A 249 22.88 12.41 -28.42
N LYS A 250 21.62 12.58 -28.83
CA LYS A 250 21.11 12.20 -30.15
C LYS A 250 21.07 13.37 -31.13
N LEU A 251 21.37 14.58 -30.66
CA LEU A 251 21.47 15.78 -31.49
C LEU A 251 22.91 15.91 -32.01
N GLN A 252 23.07 16.31 -33.27
CA GLN A 252 24.35 16.67 -33.89
C GLN A 252 24.93 18.01 -33.40
N ASN A 253 24.19 18.74 -32.55
CA ASN A 253 24.56 20.02 -31.95
C ASN A 253 24.77 21.15 -32.97
N THR A 254 24.03 21.12 -34.09
CA THR A 254 23.95 22.21 -35.07
C THR A 254 23.46 23.51 -34.42
N THR A 255 23.68 24.66 -35.07
CA THR A 255 23.19 25.96 -34.55
C THR A 255 21.68 25.96 -34.31
N ILE A 256 20.90 25.27 -35.17
CA ILE A 256 19.45 25.10 -35.04
C ILE A 256 19.10 24.15 -33.88
N GLN A 257 19.86 23.07 -33.68
CA GLN A 257 19.64 22.16 -32.54
C GLN A 257 20.02 22.77 -31.20
N GLN A 258 20.95 23.73 -31.19
CA GLN A 258 21.25 24.50 -29.98
C GLN A 258 20.06 25.36 -29.55
N THR A 259 19.16 25.74 -30.48
CA THR A 259 17.92 26.46 -30.18
C THR A 259 16.75 25.56 -29.81
N LEU A 260 16.82 24.23 -29.99
CA LEU A 260 15.79 23.26 -29.57
C LEU A 260 15.36 23.43 -28.11
N PHE A 261 16.31 23.88 -27.29
CA PHE A 261 16.13 24.18 -25.88
C PHE A 261 16.42 25.65 -25.53
N GLY A 262 16.61 26.53 -26.51
CA GLY A 262 16.87 27.96 -26.33
C GLY A 262 18.02 28.33 -25.37
N PRO A 263 18.13 29.60 -24.93
CA PRO A 263 18.96 29.98 -23.77
C PRO A 263 18.62 29.15 -22.51
N SER A 264 17.41 28.61 -22.48
CA SER A 264 16.89 27.60 -21.57
C SER A 264 17.68 26.28 -21.57
N ARG A 265 18.62 26.02 -22.50
CA ARG A 265 19.57 24.90 -22.43
C ARG A 265 20.54 25.08 -21.27
N ARG A 266 20.89 26.31 -20.89
CA ARG A 266 21.61 26.61 -19.64
C ARG A 266 20.71 26.50 -18.41
N GLU A 267 19.43 26.87 -18.45
CA GLU A 267 18.55 26.67 -17.29
C GLU A 267 18.14 25.19 -17.08
N LEU A 268 17.89 24.44 -18.17
CA LEU A 268 17.54 23.01 -18.18
C LEU A 268 18.73 22.08 -17.90
N LEU A 269 19.97 22.47 -18.25
CA LEU A 269 21.17 21.63 -18.07
C LEU A 269 22.25 22.21 -17.16
N GLY A 270 22.22 23.52 -16.91
CA GLY A 270 23.24 24.28 -16.20
C GLY A 270 22.63 25.08 -15.05
N GLY A 271 22.04 24.38 -14.08
CA GLY A 271 21.77 24.98 -12.77
C GLY A 271 20.33 24.97 -12.29
N TYR A 272 19.39 24.21 -12.86
CA TYR A 272 18.22 23.79 -12.08
C TYR A 272 18.70 22.78 -11.01
N GLN A 273 19.33 23.32 -9.96
CA GLN A 273 19.22 22.70 -8.67
C GLN A 273 17.78 22.97 -8.24
N PRO A 274 16.91 21.95 -8.11
CA PRO A 274 15.67 22.19 -7.39
C PRO A 274 16.09 22.87 -6.10
N LYS A 275 15.50 24.03 -5.78
CA LYS A 275 15.82 24.73 -4.54
C LYS A 275 15.85 23.67 -3.45
N THR A 276 17.01 23.48 -2.83
CA THR A 276 17.20 22.60 -1.67
C THR A 276 16.54 23.21 -0.43
N GLU A 277 15.52 24.05 -0.62
CA GLU A 277 14.61 24.45 0.43
C GLU A 277 13.94 23.16 0.89
N ILE A 278 14.34 22.75 2.09
CA ILE A 278 13.71 21.67 2.84
C ILE A 278 12.23 22.03 2.87
N VAL A 279 11.40 21.13 2.34
CA VAL A 279 9.96 21.27 2.57
C VAL A 279 9.77 20.71 3.97
N ASN A 280 9.83 21.61 4.94
CA ASN A 280 9.40 21.33 6.28
C ASN A 280 7.99 21.92 6.40
N PRO A 281 6.93 21.11 6.18
CA PRO A 281 5.58 21.60 6.41
C PRO A 281 5.43 21.90 7.90
N ASP A 282 5.36 23.17 8.27
CA ASP A 282 5.06 23.57 9.65
C ASP A 282 3.58 23.30 9.91
N VAL A 283 3.29 22.06 10.32
CA VAL A 283 1.94 21.59 10.61
C VAL A 283 1.60 21.90 12.06
N ALA A 284 0.56 22.70 12.26
CA ALA A 284 0.01 23.02 13.57
C ALA A 284 -1.44 22.57 13.66
N ILE A 285 -1.80 22.01 14.82
CA ILE A 285 -3.18 21.60 15.13
C ILE A 285 -3.66 22.41 16.33
N ASN A 286 -4.72 23.19 16.12
CA ASN A 286 -5.35 23.99 17.16
C ASN A 286 -6.72 23.40 17.52
N SER A 287 -6.90 23.10 18.80
CA SER A 287 -8.20 22.68 19.31
C SER A 287 -9.15 23.87 19.45
N LYS A 288 -10.35 23.75 18.87
CA LYS A 288 -11.43 24.75 18.96
C LYS A 288 -12.74 24.06 19.28
N GLY A 289 -12.96 23.82 20.58
CA GLY A 289 -14.10 23.03 21.05
C GLY A 289 -14.00 21.58 20.54
N PRO A 290 -15.02 21.03 19.86
CA PRO A 290 -14.99 19.66 19.33
C PRO A 290 -14.22 19.52 18.01
N ALA A 291 -13.73 20.63 17.46
CA ALA A 291 -13.06 20.68 16.17
C ALA A 291 -11.55 20.85 16.33
N LEU A 292 -10.79 20.22 15.43
CA LEU A 292 -9.37 20.44 15.25
C LEU A 292 -9.19 21.29 13.99
N GLU A 293 -8.54 22.44 14.10
CA GLU A 293 -8.15 23.27 12.96
C GLU A 293 -6.70 22.94 12.59
N ILE A 294 -6.49 22.47 11.36
CA ILE A 294 -5.17 22.08 10.85
C ILE A 294 -4.62 23.20 9.97
N PHE A 295 -3.40 23.60 10.25
CA PHE A 295 -2.65 24.60 9.52
C PHE A 295 -1.37 23.99 8.97
N CYS A 296 -0.93 24.47 7.80
CA CYS A 296 0.40 24.22 7.28
C CYS A 296 0.99 25.56 6.84
N ASN A 297 2.16 25.93 7.34
CA ASN A 297 2.83 27.20 7.03
C ASN A 297 1.90 28.41 7.24
N ASN A 298 1.16 28.44 8.36
CA ASN A 298 0.14 29.44 8.72
C ASN A 298 -1.09 29.54 7.79
N LYS A 299 -1.21 28.69 6.76
CA LYS A 299 -2.43 28.56 5.96
C LYS A 299 -3.31 27.47 6.56
N ARG A 300 -4.58 27.76 6.82
CA ARG A 300 -5.54 26.73 7.24
C ARG A 300 -5.79 25.76 6.09
N LEU A 301 -5.57 24.47 6.33
CA LEU A 301 -5.81 23.41 5.35
C LEU A 301 -7.24 22.86 5.49
N LEU A 302 -7.63 22.43 6.69
CA LEU A 302 -8.96 21.88 6.93
C LEU A 302 -9.35 21.98 8.41
N SER A 303 -10.61 21.66 8.70
CA SER A 303 -11.10 21.46 10.06
C SER A 303 -11.71 20.07 10.18
N ILE A 304 -11.30 19.32 11.20
CA ILE A 304 -11.78 17.97 11.50
C ILE A 304 -12.72 18.02 12.70
N GLN A 305 -13.89 17.42 12.57
CA GLN A 305 -14.80 17.19 13.70
C GLN A 305 -14.48 15.84 14.34
N ARG A 306 -13.85 15.82 15.53
CA ARG A 306 -13.43 14.56 16.19
C ARG A 306 -14.57 13.55 16.32
N LYS A 307 -15.79 14.02 16.60
CA LYS A 307 -16.99 13.17 16.74
C LYS A 307 -17.40 12.44 15.45
N ARG A 308 -16.94 12.89 14.28
CA ARG A 308 -17.23 12.24 12.99
C ARG A 308 -16.26 11.11 12.68
N ILE A 309 -15.03 11.18 13.21
CA ILE A 309 -14.02 10.15 13.01
C ILE A 309 -14.50 8.85 13.67
N GLN A 310 -14.79 7.85 12.85
CA GLN A 310 -15.32 6.58 13.32
C GLN A 310 -14.20 5.77 13.97
N LYS A 311 -14.50 5.21 15.15
CA LYS A 311 -13.64 4.23 15.82
C LYS A 311 -14.19 2.83 15.57
N THR A 312 -13.35 1.93 15.10
CA THR A 312 -13.68 0.50 15.11
C THR A 312 -13.49 0.00 16.54
N GLU A 313 -14.58 -0.10 17.29
CA GLU A 313 -14.53 -0.56 18.68
C GLU A 313 -14.98 -2.03 18.77
N ILE A 314 -14.02 -2.92 19.02
CA ILE A 314 -14.27 -4.35 19.18
C ILE A 314 -14.09 -4.67 20.66
N LYS A 315 -15.21 -4.98 21.35
CA LYS A 315 -15.19 -5.37 22.77
C LYS A 315 -15.39 -6.86 22.92
N ILE A 316 -14.59 -7.47 23.78
CA ILE A 316 -14.72 -8.89 24.12
C ILE A 316 -16.12 -9.22 24.67
N THR A 317 -16.76 -8.28 25.37
CA THR A 317 -18.13 -8.44 25.89
C THR A 317 -19.15 -8.71 24.78
N ASN A 318 -18.96 -8.14 23.59
CA ASN A 318 -19.85 -8.38 22.46
C ASN A 318 -19.67 -9.80 21.91
N LEU A 319 -18.42 -10.28 21.84
CA LEU A 319 -18.11 -11.66 21.46
C LEU A 319 -18.68 -12.64 22.49
N LEU A 320 -18.48 -12.39 23.79
CA LEU A 320 -19.00 -13.24 24.86
C LEU A 320 -20.51 -13.40 24.79
N GLY A 321 -21.26 -12.30 24.62
CA GLY A 321 -22.72 -12.37 24.50
C GLY A 321 -23.18 -13.20 23.29
N ARG A 322 -22.44 -13.16 22.17
CA ARG A 322 -22.72 -14.01 21.01
C ARG A 322 -22.34 -15.46 21.22
N ILE A 323 -21.20 -15.73 21.86
CA ILE A 323 -20.77 -17.11 22.18
C ILE A 323 -21.83 -17.78 23.05
N GLU A 324 -22.30 -17.07 24.08
CA GLU A 324 -23.37 -17.53 24.97
C GLU A 324 -24.69 -17.73 24.22
N SER A 325 -25.06 -16.85 23.28
CA SER A 325 -26.30 -17.02 22.49
C SER A 325 -26.27 -18.21 21.53
N HIS A 326 -25.09 -18.77 21.26
CA HIS A 326 -24.91 -19.99 20.47
C HIS A 326 -24.74 -21.25 21.35
N ASP A 327 -25.04 -21.16 22.65
CA ASP A 327 -24.89 -22.24 23.64
C ASP A 327 -23.46 -22.83 23.69
N ARG A 328 -22.43 -22.01 23.42
CA ARG A 328 -21.01 -22.40 23.48
C ARG A 328 -20.37 -21.85 24.76
N LYS A 329 -19.37 -22.55 25.31
CA LYS A 329 -18.57 -22.04 26.44
C LYS A 329 -17.52 -21.04 25.94
N PRO A 330 -17.38 -19.84 26.54
CA PRO A 330 -16.33 -18.89 26.18
C PRO A 330 -14.99 -19.31 26.78
N LEU A 331 -14.39 -20.35 26.21
CA LEU A 331 -13.09 -20.86 26.61
C LEU A 331 -12.32 -21.36 25.38
N CYS A 332 -11.21 -20.68 25.06
CA CYS A 332 -10.34 -21.02 23.95
C CYS A 332 -8.90 -21.18 24.42
N VAL A 333 -8.18 -22.14 23.84
CA VAL A 333 -6.72 -22.17 23.90
C VAL A 333 -6.16 -21.73 22.56
N GLY A 334 -5.46 -20.59 22.54
CA GLY A 334 -4.72 -20.09 21.38
C GLY A 334 -3.24 -20.49 21.46
N ILE A 335 -2.66 -20.92 20.34
CA ILE A 335 -1.29 -21.44 20.28
C ILE A 335 -0.51 -20.76 19.15
N ASP A 336 0.49 -19.93 19.47
CA ASP A 336 1.51 -19.48 18.52
C ASP A 336 2.61 -20.54 18.44
N LEU A 337 2.48 -21.45 17.47
CA LEU A 337 3.28 -22.66 17.39
C LEU A 337 4.64 -22.36 16.73
N THR A 338 5.72 -22.77 17.37
CA THR A 338 7.05 -22.75 16.75
C THR A 338 7.33 -24.04 15.98
N GLY A 339 8.19 -23.99 14.96
CA GLY A 339 8.52 -25.18 14.15
C GLY A 339 9.35 -26.27 14.86
N SER A 340 9.74 -26.10 16.13
CA SER A 340 10.44 -27.13 16.91
C SER A 340 10.48 -26.77 18.39
N GLU A 341 10.53 -27.78 19.27
CA GLU A 341 10.63 -27.62 20.74
C GLU A 341 11.92 -26.93 21.23
N ARG A 342 12.90 -26.68 20.35
CA ARG A 342 14.09 -25.87 20.68
C ARG A 342 13.73 -24.43 21.04
N ARG A 343 12.60 -23.94 20.54
CA ARG A 343 12.01 -22.63 20.86
C ARG A 343 10.69 -22.87 21.57
N ALA A 344 10.35 -21.99 22.51
CA ALA A 344 9.06 -22.05 23.17
C ALA A 344 7.98 -21.53 22.22
N SER A 345 6.83 -22.18 22.21
CA SER A 345 5.59 -21.70 21.60
C SER A 345 4.84 -20.81 22.60
N GLY A 346 4.15 -19.78 22.10
CA GLY A 346 3.21 -19.02 22.91
C GLY A 346 1.92 -19.82 23.10
N VAL A 347 1.41 -19.88 24.33
CA VAL A 347 0.13 -20.52 24.63
C VAL A 347 -0.70 -19.55 25.47
N CYS A 348 -1.94 -19.32 25.04
CA CYS A 348 -2.92 -18.47 25.70
C CYS A 348 -4.15 -19.29 26.07
N VAL A 349 -4.49 -19.35 27.35
CA VAL A 349 -5.81 -19.81 27.79
C VAL A 349 -6.70 -18.59 28.01
N LEU A 350 -7.70 -18.41 27.15
CA LEU A 350 -8.66 -17.30 27.20
C LEU A 350 -10.01 -17.83 27.71
N SER A 351 -10.38 -17.46 28.94
CA SER A 351 -11.59 -17.90 29.65
C SER A 351 -12.46 -16.71 30.04
N GLY A 352 -13.61 -16.55 29.39
CA GLY A 352 -14.38 -15.32 29.48
C GLY A 352 -13.51 -14.14 29.04
N LYS A 353 -13.18 -13.24 29.98
CA LYS A 353 -12.24 -12.12 29.77
C LYS A 353 -10.83 -12.38 30.29
N HIS A 354 -10.61 -13.47 31.02
CA HIS A 354 -9.34 -13.76 31.68
C HIS A 354 -8.39 -14.46 30.72
N VAL A 355 -7.16 -13.96 30.66
CA VAL A 355 -6.12 -14.44 29.75
C VAL A 355 -4.96 -14.97 30.59
N ASP A 356 -4.54 -16.22 30.36
CA ASP A 356 -3.34 -16.81 30.98
C ASP A 356 -2.31 -17.10 29.89
N LEU A 357 -1.18 -16.38 29.92
CA LEU A 357 -0.14 -16.40 28.88
C LEU A 357 1.12 -17.12 29.33
N ARG A 358 1.51 -18.13 28.57
CA ARG A 358 2.66 -19.00 28.87
C ARG A 358 3.57 -19.19 27.65
N LEU A 359 4.83 -19.51 27.94
CA LEU A 359 5.80 -19.97 26.94
C LEU A 359 6.09 -21.45 27.22
N ILE A 360 5.69 -22.32 26.29
CA ILE A 360 5.78 -23.78 26.47
C ILE A 360 6.67 -24.37 25.38
N LYS A 361 7.65 -25.19 25.76
CA LYS A 361 8.62 -25.76 24.81
C LYS A 361 8.14 -27.07 24.19
N SER A 362 7.72 -28.02 25.02
CA SER A 362 7.43 -29.38 24.58
C SER A 362 5.99 -29.53 24.09
N ASP A 363 5.77 -30.43 23.14
CA ASP A 363 4.42 -30.80 22.68
C ASP A 363 3.60 -31.42 23.81
N GLU A 364 4.23 -32.27 24.63
CA GLU A 364 3.63 -32.88 25.81
C GLU A 364 3.06 -31.84 26.80
N ASP A 365 3.81 -30.77 27.08
CA ASP A 365 3.35 -29.73 28.01
C ASP A 365 2.26 -28.84 27.37
N ILE A 366 2.27 -28.65 26.05
CA ILE A 366 1.17 -27.98 25.32
C ILE A 366 -0.10 -28.82 25.47
N ILE A 367 0.00 -30.13 25.21
CA ILE A 367 -1.12 -31.07 25.31
C ILE A 367 -1.69 -31.07 26.73
N ARG A 368 -0.86 -31.22 27.76
CA ARG A 368 -1.30 -31.16 29.17
C ARG A 368 -1.97 -29.84 29.54
N THR A 369 -1.53 -28.73 28.94
CA THR A 369 -2.15 -27.41 29.18
C THR A 369 -3.56 -27.36 28.59
N VAL A 370 -3.74 -27.89 27.38
CA VAL A 370 -5.06 -28.03 26.73
C VAL A 370 -5.97 -28.95 27.53
N GLU A 371 -5.48 -30.14 27.88
CA GLU A 371 -6.23 -31.15 28.65
C GLU A 371 -6.71 -30.59 29.99
N ARG A 372 -5.85 -29.84 30.69
CA ARG A 372 -6.21 -29.22 31.97
C ARG A 372 -7.21 -28.07 31.81
N ALA A 373 -7.18 -27.36 30.69
CA ALA A 373 -8.10 -26.26 30.43
C ALA A 373 -9.50 -26.76 30.02
N GLU A 374 -9.58 -27.89 29.31
CA GLU A 374 -10.80 -28.42 28.69
C GLU A 374 -11.54 -27.34 27.86
N PRO A 375 -10.87 -26.79 26.81
CA PRO A 375 -11.44 -25.71 26.03
C PRO A 375 -12.60 -26.15 25.15
N GLU A 376 -13.45 -25.19 24.82
CA GLU A 376 -14.50 -25.33 23.81
C GLU A 376 -13.91 -25.39 22.40
N ILE A 377 -12.79 -24.69 22.17
CA ILE A 377 -12.08 -24.64 20.90
C ILE A 377 -10.57 -24.44 21.09
N ILE A 378 -9.78 -25.10 20.26
CA ILE A 378 -8.33 -24.86 20.15
C ILE A 378 -8.05 -24.09 18.85
N SER A 379 -7.33 -22.98 18.95
CA SER A 379 -6.92 -22.18 17.80
C SER A 379 -5.40 -22.22 17.68
N ILE A 380 -4.87 -22.59 16.52
CA ILE A 380 -3.43 -22.78 16.30
C ILE A 380 -2.95 -21.87 15.17
N ASP A 381 -1.89 -21.09 15.41
CA ASP A 381 -1.14 -20.36 14.38
C ASP A 381 -0.12 -21.29 13.72
N SER A 382 -0.62 -22.15 12.83
CA SER A 382 0.19 -23.00 11.98
C SER A 382 -0.67 -23.54 10.84
N PRO A 383 -0.11 -23.79 9.65
CA PRO A 383 -0.78 -24.63 8.66
C PRO A 383 -1.11 -26.01 9.26
N LEU A 384 -2.39 -26.38 9.27
CA LEU A 384 -2.89 -27.63 9.85
C LEU A 384 -3.15 -28.71 8.80
N SER A 385 -2.81 -28.45 7.55
CA SER A 385 -3.06 -29.36 6.42
C SER A 385 -2.03 -29.14 5.31
N LEU A 386 -2.07 -30.02 4.30
CA LEU A 386 -1.21 -29.94 3.12
C LEU A 386 -1.98 -29.42 1.90
N PRO A 387 -1.28 -28.86 0.89
CA PRO A 387 -1.86 -28.60 -0.42
C PRO A 387 -2.41 -29.88 -1.06
N GLU A 388 -3.43 -29.74 -1.90
CA GLU A 388 -4.07 -30.86 -2.58
C GLU A 388 -3.03 -31.67 -3.37
N GLY A 389 -3.04 -32.99 -3.20
CA GLY A 389 -2.08 -33.91 -3.83
C GLY A 389 -0.73 -34.06 -3.11
N ARG A 390 -0.42 -33.22 -2.10
CA ARG A 390 0.76 -33.42 -1.25
C ARG A 390 0.47 -34.50 -0.20
N CYS A 391 1.35 -35.51 -0.11
CA CYS A 391 1.27 -36.52 0.94
C CYS A 391 2.22 -36.25 2.12
N CYS A 392 3.16 -35.31 1.96
CA CYS A 392 4.11 -34.94 3.01
C CYS A 392 4.72 -33.55 2.76
N VAL A 393 5.42 -33.04 3.78
CA VAL A 393 6.11 -31.74 3.72
C VAL A 393 7.44 -31.77 2.96
N SER A 394 8.00 -32.96 2.68
CA SER A 394 9.35 -33.12 2.08
C SER A 394 9.42 -32.67 0.62
N ASP A 395 10.51 -31.98 0.27
CA ASP A 395 10.82 -31.62 -1.11
C ASP A 395 11.38 -32.79 -1.95
N ASP A 396 11.86 -33.86 -1.31
CA ASP A 396 12.41 -35.06 -1.98
C ASP A 396 11.31 -36.05 -2.44
N CYS A 397 10.06 -35.81 -2.03
CA CYS A 397 8.94 -36.66 -2.38
C CYS A 397 8.39 -36.31 -3.78
N GLY A 398 7.96 -37.32 -4.54
CA GLY A 398 7.31 -37.11 -5.84
C GLY A 398 6.04 -36.25 -5.80
N CYS A 399 5.40 -36.10 -4.63
CA CYS A 399 4.27 -35.18 -4.47
C CYS A 399 4.66 -33.70 -4.59
N ARG A 400 5.96 -33.36 -4.58
CA ARG A 400 6.45 -31.97 -4.70
C ARG A 400 5.93 -31.25 -5.95
N GLN A 401 5.57 -31.99 -6.99
CA GLN A 401 4.96 -31.48 -8.22
C GLN A 401 3.67 -30.68 -8.00
N PHE A 402 2.91 -30.95 -6.92
CA PHE A 402 1.64 -30.27 -6.62
C PHE A 402 1.81 -28.89 -5.97
N GLY A 403 3.05 -28.44 -5.75
CA GLY A 403 3.34 -27.11 -5.22
C GLY A 403 3.48 -27.06 -3.69
N ILE A 404 3.46 -25.84 -3.15
CA ILE A 404 3.78 -25.54 -1.74
C ILE A 404 2.79 -24.58 -1.05
N MET A 405 1.71 -24.21 -1.74
CA MET A 405 0.67 -23.32 -1.23
C MET A 405 -0.68 -24.00 -1.38
N ARG A 406 -1.52 -23.87 -0.36
CA ARG A 406 -2.95 -24.16 -0.33
C ARG A 406 -3.75 -23.00 -0.92
N GLU A 407 -5.03 -23.22 -1.16
CA GLU A 407 -5.97 -22.21 -1.62
C GLU A 407 -6.11 -21.06 -0.64
N CYS A 408 -6.11 -21.31 0.67
CA CYS A 408 -6.23 -20.26 1.68
C CYS A 408 -5.13 -19.20 1.56
N GLU A 409 -3.86 -19.61 1.38
CA GLU A 409 -2.76 -18.67 1.19
C GLU A 409 -2.84 -17.93 -0.15
N ARG A 410 -3.33 -18.59 -1.21
CA ARG A 410 -3.55 -17.94 -2.51
C ARG A 410 -4.65 -16.88 -2.41
N ILE A 411 -5.72 -17.14 -1.67
CA ILE A 411 -6.81 -16.17 -1.43
C ILE A 411 -6.28 -14.99 -0.62
N LEU A 412 -5.62 -15.21 0.51
CA LEU A 412 -5.04 -14.14 1.34
C LEU A 412 -4.09 -13.25 0.53
N LYS A 413 -3.21 -13.86 -0.28
CA LYS A 413 -2.30 -13.12 -1.16
C LYS A 413 -3.03 -12.28 -2.22
N ARG A 414 -4.10 -12.80 -2.82
CA ARG A 414 -4.95 -12.03 -3.75
C ARG A 414 -5.65 -10.86 -3.06
N ARG A 415 -5.99 -11.01 -1.77
CA ARG A 415 -6.55 -9.96 -0.92
C ARG A 415 -5.49 -9.03 -0.33
N GLY A 416 -4.23 -9.10 -0.77
CA GLY A 416 -3.17 -8.19 -0.33
C GLY A 416 -2.58 -8.50 1.06
N ILE A 417 -2.99 -9.60 1.70
CA ILE A 417 -2.37 -10.08 2.93
C ILE A 417 -1.14 -10.90 2.58
N ASN A 418 0.03 -10.50 3.08
CA ASN A 418 1.25 -11.24 2.87
C ASN A 418 1.29 -12.48 3.76
N VAL A 419 1.40 -13.66 3.15
CA VAL A 419 1.43 -14.97 3.81
C VAL A 419 2.53 -15.83 3.20
N TYR A 420 3.19 -16.64 4.02
CA TYR A 420 4.20 -17.59 3.55
C TYR A 420 3.52 -18.86 3.02
N PRO A 421 4.02 -19.46 1.94
CA PRO A 421 3.59 -20.81 1.54
C PRO A 421 3.79 -21.79 2.69
N CYS A 422 2.76 -22.60 3.01
CA CYS A 422 2.83 -23.57 4.10
C CYS A 422 4.02 -24.53 3.97
N LEU A 423 4.43 -24.89 2.73
CA LEU A 423 5.56 -25.81 2.50
C LEU A 423 6.83 -25.14 1.98
N ILE A 424 7.00 -23.83 2.17
CA ILE A 424 8.35 -23.24 2.02
C ILE A 424 9.28 -23.86 3.07
N GLN A 425 10.57 -24.03 2.75
CA GLN A 425 11.51 -24.79 3.58
C GLN A 425 11.54 -24.37 5.07
N SER A 426 11.39 -23.08 5.36
CA SER A 426 11.34 -22.58 6.74
C SER A 426 10.06 -22.95 7.50
N MET A 427 8.97 -23.26 6.80
CA MET A 427 7.64 -23.57 7.34
C MET A 427 7.36 -25.07 7.45
N GLN A 428 8.04 -25.92 6.67
CA GLN A 428 7.76 -27.37 6.61
C GLN A 428 7.68 -28.05 7.98
N ARG A 429 8.59 -27.72 8.91
CA ARG A 429 8.57 -28.28 10.27
C ARG A 429 7.41 -27.77 11.11
N LEU A 430 7.05 -26.50 10.94
CA LEU A 430 5.89 -25.90 11.60
C LEU A 430 4.60 -26.55 11.10
N THR A 431 4.43 -26.70 9.79
CA THR A 431 3.29 -27.40 9.19
C THR A 431 3.18 -28.84 9.67
N GLN A 432 4.30 -29.59 9.67
CA GLN A 432 4.30 -30.96 10.15
C GLN A 432 3.89 -31.05 11.63
N ARG A 433 4.41 -30.15 12.48
CA ARG A 433 4.07 -30.09 13.91
C ARG A 433 2.61 -29.68 14.13
N GLY A 434 2.09 -28.75 13.31
CA GLY A 434 0.69 -28.32 13.32
C GLY A 434 -0.25 -29.49 13.05
N ILE A 435 -0.02 -30.22 11.95
CA ILE A 435 -0.80 -31.43 11.59
C ILE A 435 -0.78 -32.45 12.73
N TYR A 436 0.40 -32.77 13.27
CA TYR A 436 0.53 -33.73 14.38
C TYR A 436 -0.27 -33.33 15.62
N LEU A 437 -0.18 -32.06 16.04
CA LEU A 437 -0.93 -31.58 17.21
C LEU A 437 -2.44 -31.58 16.95
N THR A 438 -2.87 -31.18 15.75
CA THR A 438 -4.29 -31.23 15.36
C THR A 438 -4.83 -32.65 15.44
N GLU A 439 -4.16 -33.63 14.82
CA GLU A 439 -4.55 -35.05 14.88
C GLU A 439 -4.64 -35.54 16.34
N THR A 440 -3.64 -35.18 17.16
CA THR A 440 -3.62 -35.55 18.60
C THR A 440 -4.80 -34.97 19.38
N PHE A 441 -5.17 -33.72 19.12
CA PHE A 441 -6.29 -33.07 19.80
C PHE A 441 -7.66 -33.55 19.31
N GLU A 442 -7.81 -33.78 18.01
CA GLU A 442 -9.04 -34.32 17.42
C GLU A 442 -9.30 -35.75 17.90
N ASP A 443 -8.26 -36.59 18.01
CA ASP A 443 -8.35 -37.95 18.59
C ASP A 443 -8.78 -37.92 20.07
N ALA A 444 -8.42 -36.85 20.79
CA ALA A 444 -8.86 -36.60 22.17
C ALA A 444 -10.26 -35.95 22.25
N GLY A 445 -10.91 -35.67 21.12
CA GLY A 445 -12.28 -35.15 21.03
C GLY A 445 -12.40 -33.63 21.06
N TYR A 446 -11.31 -32.89 20.89
CA TYR A 446 -11.34 -31.43 20.80
C TYR A 446 -11.63 -30.93 19.37
N GLU A 447 -12.33 -29.81 19.27
CA GLU A 447 -12.47 -29.06 18.01
C GLU A 447 -11.24 -28.13 17.83
N VAL A 448 -10.60 -28.21 16.66
CA VAL A 448 -9.38 -27.46 16.33
C VAL A 448 -9.62 -26.59 15.10
N ILE A 449 -9.15 -25.34 15.13
CA ILE A 449 -9.15 -24.45 13.98
C ILE A 449 -7.75 -23.90 13.69
N GLU A 450 -7.48 -23.70 12.40
CA GLU A 450 -6.33 -22.94 11.95
C GLU A 450 -6.63 -21.44 12.05
N SER A 451 -5.69 -20.69 12.61
CA SER A 451 -5.73 -19.23 12.69
C SER A 451 -4.49 -18.61 12.06
N TYR A 452 -4.57 -17.33 11.73
CA TYR A 452 -3.40 -16.54 11.32
C TYR A 452 -3.41 -15.16 12.00
N PRO A 453 -2.71 -14.99 13.14
CA PRO A 453 -2.64 -13.76 13.92
C PRO A 453 -2.32 -12.52 13.09
N GLY A 454 -1.39 -12.62 12.13
CA GLY A 454 -1.04 -11.49 11.27
C GLY A 454 -2.19 -11.02 10.38
N ALA A 455 -3.03 -11.91 9.88
CA ALA A 455 -4.23 -11.53 9.14
C ALA A 455 -5.32 -10.99 10.07
N ALA A 456 -5.49 -11.60 11.24
CA ALA A 456 -6.43 -11.11 12.24
C ALA A 456 -6.08 -9.69 12.70
N GLN A 457 -4.80 -9.40 12.98
CA GLN A 457 -4.32 -8.06 13.33
C GLN A 457 -4.66 -7.03 12.24
N ASP A 458 -4.38 -7.34 10.96
CA ASP A 458 -4.73 -6.46 9.85
C ASP A 458 -6.25 -6.19 9.76
N ILE A 459 -7.09 -7.23 9.86
CA ILE A 459 -8.55 -7.12 9.77
C ILE A 459 -9.13 -6.33 10.95
N LEU A 460 -8.61 -6.57 12.16
CA LEU A 460 -9.01 -5.88 13.38
C LEU A 460 -8.44 -4.46 13.46
N ARG A 461 -7.59 -4.06 12.50
CA ARG A 461 -6.88 -2.77 12.43
C ARG A 461 -5.93 -2.54 13.59
N PHE A 462 -5.36 -3.62 14.11
CA PHE A 462 -4.29 -3.57 15.10
C PHE A 462 -2.93 -3.54 14.39
N PRO A 463 -1.94 -2.83 14.93
CA PRO A 463 -0.60 -2.87 14.35
C PRO A 463 -0.01 -4.27 14.47
N ARG A 464 0.73 -4.71 13.45
CA ARG A 464 1.44 -5.98 13.55
C ARG A 464 2.54 -5.90 14.60
N LYS A 465 2.83 -7.03 15.27
CA LYS A 465 3.87 -7.14 16.33
C LYS A 465 5.27 -6.63 15.98
N ARG A 466 5.62 -6.59 14.68
CA ARG A 466 6.92 -6.11 14.18
C ARG A 466 6.95 -4.60 13.93
N ILE A 467 5.79 -3.94 13.93
CA ILE A 467 5.65 -2.49 13.72
C ILE A 467 5.67 -1.81 15.08
N ASP A 468 4.68 -2.11 15.93
CA ASP A 468 4.62 -1.58 17.29
C ASP A 468 3.97 -2.61 18.23
N LEU A 469 4.79 -3.27 19.04
CA LEU A 469 4.32 -4.28 19.99
C LEU A 469 3.52 -3.68 21.14
N ARG A 470 3.87 -2.46 21.59
CA ARG A 470 3.21 -1.82 22.72
C ARG A 470 1.81 -1.36 22.35
N GLU A 471 1.68 -0.78 21.16
CA GLU A 471 0.38 -0.36 20.64
C GLU A 471 -0.52 -1.59 20.41
N LEU A 472 0.03 -2.68 19.86
CA LEU A 472 -0.71 -3.96 19.70
C LEU A 472 -1.17 -4.51 21.05
N GLU A 473 -0.29 -4.52 22.05
CA GLU A 473 -0.67 -4.93 23.41
C GLU A 473 -1.80 -4.04 23.95
N SER A 474 -1.68 -2.71 23.84
CA SER A 474 -2.72 -1.77 24.27
C SER A 474 -4.05 -2.04 23.57
N ASP A 475 -4.06 -2.22 22.25
CA ASP A 475 -5.27 -2.51 21.47
C ASP A 475 -5.96 -3.78 21.93
N LEU A 476 -5.19 -4.85 22.17
CA LEU A 476 -5.71 -6.10 22.69
C LEU A 476 -6.31 -5.92 24.09
N MET A 477 -5.63 -5.18 24.98
CA MET A 477 -6.17 -4.89 26.32
C MET A 477 -7.42 -4.02 26.27
N ASP A 478 -7.48 -3.05 25.36
CA ASP A 478 -8.62 -2.15 25.17
C ASP A 478 -9.87 -2.88 24.66
N MET A 479 -9.74 -4.11 24.13
CA MET A 479 -10.87 -4.99 23.89
C MET A 479 -11.59 -5.40 25.19
N GLY A 480 -10.92 -5.28 26.34
CA GLY A 480 -11.46 -5.61 27.67
C GLY A 480 -11.00 -6.97 28.22
N VAL A 481 -9.93 -7.55 27.68
CA VAL A 481 -9.28 -8.73 28.29
C VAL A 481 -8.52 -8.35 29.56
N THR A 482 -8.29 -9.31 30.45
CA THR A 482 -7.52 -9.14 31.68
C THR A 482 -6.39 -10.15 31.70
N PRO A 483 -5.15 -9.73 31.36
CA PRO A 483 -4.01 -10.63 31.25
C PRO A 483 -3.48 -11.03 32.63
N HIS A 484 -3.14 -12.30 32.74
CA HIS A 484 -2.27 -12.89 33.74
C HIS A 484 -1.07 -13.45 32.97
N CYS A 485 0.13 -13.01 33.34
CA CYS A 485 1.35 -13.43 32.69
C CYS A 485 2.39 -13.76 33.75
N ASP A 486 3.11 -14.85 33.53
CA ASP A 486 4.26 -15.24 34.37
C ASP A 486 5.45 -14.28 34.21
N ARG A 487 5.37 -13.32 33.28
CA ARG A 487 6.47 -12.43 32.90
C ARG A 487 5.99 -11.02 32.49
N ASP A 488 6.79 -10.02 32.84
CA ASP A 488 6.68 -8.64 32.35
C ASP A 488 8.06 -8.23 31.76
N PRO A 489 8.16 -7.79 30.48
CA PRO A 489 7.08 -7.55 29.51
C PRO A 489 6.58 -8.81 28.80
N ILE A 490 5.36 -8.72 28.24
CA ILE A 490 4.75 -9.76 27.39
C ILE A 490 5.58 -9.91 26.09
N THR A 491 5.81 -11.15 25.68
CA THR A 491 6.59 -11.44 24.46
C THR A 491 5.73 -11.46 23.20
N HIS A 492 6.38 -11.33 22.03
CA HIS A 492 5.69 -11.38 20.73
C HIS A 492 4.98 -12.71 20.45
N ASP A 493 5.48 -13.83 20.98
CA ASP A 493 4.85 -15.14 20.82
C ASP A 493 3.59 -15.24 21.71
N GLN A 494 3.61 -14.66 22.91
CA GLN A 494 2.44 -14.60 23.79
C GLN A 494 1.33 -13.70 23.23
N ILE A 495 1.68 -12.57 22.63
CA ILE A 495 0.71 -11.67 21.98
C ILE A 495 0.04 -12.34 20.77
N ASP A 496 0.79 -13.10 19.96
CA ASP A 496 0.20 -13.83 18.84
C ASP A 496 -0.64 -15.03 19.32
N ALA A 497 -0.27 -15.69 20.41
CA ALA A 497 -1.11 -16.70 21.05
C ALA A 497 -2.44 -16.11 21.57
N LEU A 498 -2.41 -14.91 22.17
CA LEU A 498 -3.63 -14.17 22.53
C LEU A 498 -4.47 -13.82 21.30
N THR A 499 -3.84 -13.33 20.24
CA THR A 499 -4.52 -13.03 18.97
C THR A 499 -5.17 -14.29 18.39
N SER A 500 -4.48 -15.42 18.41
CA SER A 500 -5.01 -16.73 17.99
C SER A 500 -6.20 -17.15 18.86
N ALA A 501 -6.13 -17.00 20.18
CA ALA A 501 -7.25 -17.28 21.07
C ALA A 501 -8.48 -16.39 20.77
N LEU A 502 -8.26 -15.12 20.41
CA LEU A 502 -9.32 -14.23 19.97
C LEU A 502 -9.95 -14.67 18.65
N VAL A 503 -9.18 -15.21 17.69
CA VAL A 503 -9.73 -15.84 16.48
C VAL A 503 -10.67 -16.99 16.86
N GLY A 504 -10.29 -17.80 17.85
CA GLY A 504 -11.19 -18.81 18.45
C GLY A 504 -12.50 -18.22 18.98
N TYR A 505 -12.46 -17.07 19.64
CA TYR A 505 -13.67 -16.38 20.08
C TYR A 505 -14.54 -15.87 18.92
N PHE A 506 -13.94 -15.33 17.86
CA PHE A 506 -14.67 -14.95 16.64
C PHE A 506 -15.34 -16.17 15.99
N PHE A 507 -14.67 -17.32 15.98
CA PHE A 507 -15.22 -18.57 15.49
C PHE A 507 -16.44 -19.04 16.32
N LEU A 508 -16.30 -19.07 17.65
CA LEU A 508 -17.39 -19.43 18.56
C LEU A 508 -18.57 -18.45 18.47
N ALA A 509 -18.29 -17.15 18.26
CA ALA A 509 -19.30 -16.12 18.06
C ALA A 509 -19.95 -16.12 16.66
N LYS A 510 -19.54 -17.03 15.77
CA LYS A 510 -19.96 -17.10 14.35
C LYS A 510 -19.66 -15.82 13.53
N GLN A 511 -18.67 -15.04 13.97
CA GLN A 511 -18.19 -13.83 13.31
C GLN A 511 -16.84 -14.06 12.62
N TYR A 512 -16.82 -15.05 11.72
CA TYR A 512 -15.60 -15.44 11.02
C TYR A 512 -15.85 -15.70 9.55
N GLU A 513 -14.78 -15.65 8.76
CA GLU A 513 -14.71 -16.18 7.41
C GLU A 513 -13.77 -17.40 7.40
N ALA A 514 -14.23 -18.51 6.81
CA ALA A 514 -13.40 -19.67 6.53
C ALA A 514 -12.81 -19.53 5.13
N ILE A 515 -11.48 -19.40 5.04
CA ILE A 515 -10.77 -19.26 3.76
C ILE A 515 -10.09 -20.58 3.42
N GLY A 516 -10.39 -21.13 2.25
CA GLY A 516 -9.82 -22.40 1.78
C GLY A 516 -10.88 -23.25 1.10
N ASN A 517 -10.70 -24.56 1.16
CA ASN A 517 -11.62 -25.56 0.63
C ASN A 517 -11.61 -26.80 1.56
N VAL A 518 -12.44 -27.79 1.26
CA VAL A 518 -12.57 -28.98 2.11
C VAL A 518 -11.34 -29.88 1.99
N GLU A 519 -10.73 -29.94 0.82
CA GLU A 519 -9.60 -30.82 0.49
C GLU A 519 -8.28 -30.38 1.17
N GLU A 520 -8.08 -29.07 1.32
CA GLU A 520 -6.90 -28.43 1.89
C GLU A 520 -7.20 -27.81 3.25
N GLY A 521 -8.40 -27.99 3.81
CA GLY A 521 -8.83 -27.38 5.06
C GLY A 521 -9.06 -25.87 4.98
N TYR A 522 -9.62 -25.32 6.06
CA TYR A 522 -9.96 -23.91 6.18
C TYR A 522 -9.08 -23.18 7.20
N LEU A 523 -8.60 -22.01 6.81
CA LEU A 523 -7.99 -21.03 7.70
C LEU A 523 -9.08 -20.04 8.15
N ILE A 524 -9.20 -19.85 9.45
CA ILE A 524 -10.21 -18.97 10.05
C ILE A 524 -9.64 -17.57 10.27
N ILE A 525 -10.38 -16.56 9.79
CA ILE A 525 -10.10 -15.15 10.07
C ILE A 525 -11.35 -14.46 10.64
N PRO A 526 -11.20 -13.37 11.41
CA PRO A 526 -12.33 -12.55 11.85
C PRO A 526 -13.13 -11.98 10.67
N ASP A 527 -14.44 -11.85 10.84
CA ASP A 527 -15.33 -11.13 9.91
C ASP A 527 -16.16 -10.10 10.70
N LEU A 528 -15.83 -8.82 10.51
CA LEU A 528 -16.45 -7.70 11.23
C LEU A 528 -17.80 -7.28 10.63
N GLU A 529 -18.11 -7.68 9.41
CA GLU A 529 -19.35 -7.31 8.72
C GLU A 529 -20.45 -8.36 8.91
N ARG A 530 -20.09 -9.57 9.36
CA ARG A 530 -21.03 -10.65 9.65
C ARG A 530 -21.90 -10.30 10.86
N SER A 531 -23.10 -9.79 10.57
CA SER A 531 -24.25 -9.85 11.47
C SER A 531 -24.93 -11.22 11.29
N ASP A 532 -25.61 -11.70 12.33
CA ASP A 532 -26.39 -12.94 12.26
C ASP A 532 -27.56 -12.73 11.29
N VAL A 533 -27.28 -12.81 9.99
CA VAL A 533 -28.30 -12.86 8.95
C VAL A 533 -28.87 -14.26 9.02
N LYS A 534 -30.11 -14.30 9.52
CA LYS A 534 -30.99 -15.47 9.67
C LYS A 534 -30.90 -16.49 8.54
#